data_AF-A0A7X6CUR3-F1
#
_entry.id   AF-A0A7X6CUR3-F1
#
_cell.length_a   1.000
_cell.length_b   1.000
_cell.length_c   1.000
_cell.angle_alpha   90.00
_cell.angle_beta   90.00
_cell.angle_gamma   90.00
#
_symmetry.space_group_name_H-M   'P 1'
#
loop_
_entity.id
_entity.type
_entity.pdbx_description
1 polymer ?
#
loop_
_entity_poly.entity_id
_entity_poly.type
_entity_poly.pdbx_seq_one_letter_code
_entity_poly.pdbx_strand_id
1 'polypeptide(L)'
;MDYLEGSLLGPFWSDTDYETRSHHGRAILISLLFWLVLAAAVWRYNTAGVSLWLTVPRFWLQFLILLTVLSPLVSMFYYRLPFFLRLSVIVFQIIKYLCLLLTSWSWIVPHMAFNSQLTFSYLVNWLNNTVGAFVERNTEVNQVFGLVFSAAWVFVVSILLFAAVIAAVIFAPIIYVKLYSALQRLWDWVISRISAWLRHDFSVRQHQRHA
;
A
#
# COMPACT_ATOMS: atom_id res chain seq x y z
N MET A 1 8.02 16.24 17.21
CA MET A 1 8.78 15.09 16.70
C MET A 1 7.99 13.81 16.96
N ASP A 2 7.33 13.77 18.12
CA ASP A 2 6.45 12.74 18.67
C ASP A 2 5.42 12.17 17.69
N TYR A 3 4.80 13.02 16.86
CA TYR A 3 3.86 12.55 15.83
C TYR A 3 4.55 11.65 14.80
N LEU A 4 5.71 12.06 14.26
CA LEU A 4 6.44 11.27 13.26
C LEU A 4 6.97 9.97 13.87
N GLU A 5 7.44 10.04 15.12
CA GLU A 5 7.96 8.91 15.88
C GLU A 5 6.90 7.82 16.06
N GLY A 6 5.73 8.15 16.63
CA GLY A 6 4.63 7.19 16.78
C GLY A 6 4.13 6.64 15.44
N SER A 7 4.17 7.46 14.39
CA SER A 7 3.66 7.11 13.07
C SER A 7 4.56 6.17 12.25
N LEU A 8 5.87 6.15 12.52
CA LEU A 8 6.90 5.45 11.75
C LEU A 8 7.53 4.30 12.53
N LEU A 9 7.79 4.49 13.83
CA LEU A 9 8.40 3.49 14.72
C LEU A 9 7.36 2.51 15.27
N GLY A 10 6.10 2.93 15.35
CA GLY A 10 5.02 2.12 15.90
C GLY A 10 5.03 2.06 17.44
N PRO A 11 3.98 1.46 18.03
CA PRO A 11 3.71 1.54 19.47
C PRO A 11 4.72 0.78 20.33
N PHE A 12 5.37 -0.27 19.79
CA PHE A 12 6.33 -1.08 20.55
C PHE A 12 7.65 -0.36 20.84
N TRP A 13 7.99 0.66 20.04
CA TRP A 13 9.28 1.34 20.09
C TRP A 13 9.17 2.84 20.32
N SER A 14 7.95 3.39 20.37
CA SER A 14 7.66 4.79 20.60
C SER A 14 6.59 4.94 21.69
N ASP A 15 7.00 5.44 22.84
CA ASP A 15 6.19 5.82 24.02
C ASP A 15 5.41 7.12 23.74
N THR A 16 4.61 7.10 22.68
CA THR A 16 3.79 8.22 22.24
C THR A 16 2.34 7.75 22.13
N ASP A 17 1.39 8.56 22.62
CA ASP A 17 -0.06 8.32 22.57
C ASP A 17 -0.67 8.30 21.14
N TYR A 18 0.14 8.02 20.12
CA TYR A 18 -0.22 8.04 18.71
C TYR A 18 -1.41 7.11 18.37
N GLU A 19 -1.60 6.01 19.10
CA GLU A 19 -2.73 5.10 18.86
C GLU A 19 -4.10 5.71 19.21
N THR A 20 -4.14 6.73 20.07
CA THR A 20 -5.41 7.29 20.58
C THR A 20 -6.08 8.28 19.64
N ARG A 21 -5.37 8.80 18.62
CA ARG A 21 -5.91 9.83 17.71
C ARG A 21 -6.14 9.29 16.30
N SER A 22 -7.34 9.56 15.78
CA SER A 22 -7.66 9.23 14.38
C SER A 22 -6.93 10.20 13.43
N HIS A 23 -6.12 9.65 12.52
CA HIS A 23 -5.33 10.43 11.57
C HIS A 23 -5.78 10.19 10.13
N HIS A 24 -7.06 10.46 9.85
CA HIS A 24 -7.69 10.26 8.53
C HIS A 24 -7.00 11.07 7.42
N GLY A 25 -6.58 12.31 7.70
CA GLY A 25 -5.91 13.18 6.73
C GLY A 25 -4.60 12.61 6.18
N ARG A 26 -3.81 11.91 7.01
CA ARG A 26 -2.56 11.26 6.57
C ARG A 26 -2.84 10.15 5.55
N ALA A 27 -3.87 9.33 5.79
CA ALA A 27 -4.21 8.24 4.88
C ALA A 27 -4.65 8.76 3.50
N ILE A 28 -5.45 9.83 3.47
CA ILE A 28 -5.88 10.48 2.23
C ILE A 28 -4.68 11.09 1.50
N LEU A 29 -3.78 11.78 2.20
CA LEU A 29 -2.58 12.37 1.62
C LEU A 29 -1.67 11.30 1.00
N ILE A 30 -1.45 10.18 1.71
CA ILE A 30 -0.67 9.05 1.18
C ILE A 30 -1.32 8.46 -0.08
N SER A 31 -2.64 8.28 -0.08
CA SER A 31 -3.39 7.82 -1.25
C SER A 31 -3.21 8.76 -2.45
N LEU A 32 -3.38 10.07 -2.23
CA LEU A 32 -3.21 11.08 -3.27
C LEU A 32 -1.80 11.07 -3.84
N LEU A 33 -0.77 11.08 -2.98
CA LEU A 33 0.63 11.01 -3.42
C LEU A 33 0.93 9.73 -4.18
N PHE A 34 0.40 8.59 -3.71
CA PHE A 34 0.57 7.31 -4.39
C PHE A 34 0.08 7.35 -5.83
N TRP A 35 -1.14 7.84 -6.05
CA TRP A 35 -1.73 7.92 -7.38
C TRP A 35 -1.08 8.97 -8.26
N LEU A 36 -0.71 10.13 -7.70
CA LEU A 36 -0.03 11.18 -8.46
C LEU A 36 1.31 10.68 -9.01
N VAL A 37 2.11 10.01 -8.16
CA VAL A 37 3.40 9.47 -8.59
C VAL A 37 3.21 8.28 -9.54
N LEU A 38 2.23 7.40 -9.28
CA LEU A 38 1.91 6.31 -10.21
C LEU A 38 1.50 6.84 -11.59
N ALA A 39 0.63 7.85 -11.64
CA ALA A 39 0.20 8.48 -12.90
C ALA A 39 1.40 9.09 -13.65
N ALA A 40 2.29 9.80 -12.94
CA ALA A 40 3.51 10.34 -13.52
C ALA A 40 4.46 9.23 -14.03
N ALA A 41 4.57 8.12 -13.30
CA ALA A 41 5.38 6.97 -13.68
C ALA A 41 4.82 6.25 -14.92
N VAL A 42 3.51 6.02 -14.98
CA VAL A 42 2.81 5.43 -16.14
C VAL A 42 2.94 6.35 -17.36
N TRP A 43 2.75 7.66 -17.19
CA TRP A 43 2.93 8.63 -18.27
C TRP A 43 4.35 8.59 -18.84
N ARG A 44 5.36 8.62 -17.99
CA ARG A 44 6.77 8.51 -18.43
C ARG A 44 7.06 7.19 -19.11
N TYR A 45 6.55 6.08 -18.57
CA TYR A 45 6.74 4.76 -19.15
C TYR A 45 6.21 4.68 -20.59
N ASN A 46 5.03 5.25 -20.84
CA ASN A 46 4.41 5.22 -22.17
C ASN A 46 4.99 6.26 -23.16
N THR A 47 5.56 7.37 -22.69
CA THR A 47 6.06 8.47 -23.56
C THR A 47 7.56 8.43 -23.82
N ALA A 48 8.37 8.14 -22.80
CA ALA A 48 9.83 8.22 -22.84
C ALA A 48 10.51 6.85 -22.69
N GLY A 49 9.71 5.78 -22.59
CA GLY A 49 10.20 4.43 -22.38
C GLY A 49 10.61 4.14 -20.93
N VAL A 50 11.39 3.08 -20.77
CA VAL A 50 11.53 2.39 -19.49
C VAL A 50 12.60 3.04 -18.60
N SER A 51 12.17 3.66 -17.49
CA SER A 51 13.11 4.09 -16.44
C SER A 51 13.66 2.87 -15.68
N LEU A 52 14.99 2.77 -15.57
CA LEU A 52 15.72 1.73 -14.82
C LEU A 52 15.18 1.51 -13.40
N TRP A 53 14.64 2.55 -12.78
CA TRP A 53 14.16 2.53 -11.40
C TRP A 53 12.82 1.79 -11.28
N LEU A 54 12.05 1.70 -12.36
CA LEU A 54 10.74 1.03 -12.40
C LEU A 54 10.83 -0.40 -12.93
N THR A 55 11.96 -0.82 -13.51
CA THR A 55 12.12 -2.16 -14.12
C THR A 55 12.73 -3.23 -13.25
N VAL A 56 13.20 -2.89 -12.05
CA VAL A 56 13.88 -3.86 -11.18
C VAL A 56 13.06 -4.12 -9.91
N PRO A 57 11.84 -4.71 -10.03
CA PRO A 57 10.96 -4.94 -8.88
C PRO A 57 11.61 -5.85 -7.84
N ARG A 58 12.45 -6.80 -8.30
CA ARG A 58 13.18 -7.71 -7.41
C ARG A 58 14.17 -6.99 -6.51
N PHE A 59 14.86 -5.95 -7.00
CA PHE A 59 15.83 -5.20 -6.22
C PHE A 59 15.13 -4.43 -5.09
N TRP A 60 14.06 -3.70 -5.42
CA TRP A 60 13.30 -2.94 -4.41
C TRP A 60 12.66 -3.84 -3.37
N LEU A 61 12.16 -5.01 -3.78
CA LEU A 61 11.60 -6.01 -2.87
C LEU A 61 12.67 -6.58 -1.93
N GLN A 62 13.84 -6.95 -2.43
CA GLN A 62 14.94 -7.44 -1.60
C GLN A 62 15.41 -6.37 -0.61
N PHE A 63 15.53 -5.14 -1.07
CA PHE A 63 15.91 -4.00 -0.24
C PHE A 63 14.85 -3.69 0.82
N LEU A 64 13.57 -3.77 0.47
CA LEU A 64 12.45 -3.63 1.41
C LEU A 64 12.48 -4.73 2.48
N ILE A 65 12.71 -5.99 2.09
CA ILE A 65 12.83 -7.11 3.04
C ILE A 65 13.99 -6.85 4.00
N LEU A 66 15.16 -6.47 3.48
CA LEU A 66 16.33 -6.13 4.28
C LEU A 66 16.02 -5.02 5.31
N LEU A 67 15.41 -3.93 4.85
CA LEU A 67 15.02 -2.81 5.72
C LEU A 67 13.96 -3.22 6.76
N THR A 68 13.04 -4.12 6.40
CA THR A 68 12.01 -4.63 7.32
C THR A 68 12.62 -5.49 8.42
N VAL A 69 13.60 -6.34 8.07
CA VAL A 69 14.33 -7.17 9.04
C VAL A 69 15.20 -6.32 9.96
N LEU A 70 15.89 -5.31 9.43
CA LEU A 70 16.76 -4.41 10.20
C LEU A 70 15.97 -3.40 11.06
N SER A 71 14.74 -3.07 10.67
CA SER A 71 13.89 -2.09 11.36
C SER A 71 13.81 -2.27 12.88
N PRO A 72 13.41 -3.44 13.43
CA PRO A 72 13.32 -3.60 14.89
C PRO A 72 14.69 -3.48 15.58
N LEU A 73 15.77 -3.90 14.94
CA LEU A 73 17.13 -3.79 15.52
C LEU A 73 17.53 -2.33 15.66
N VAL A 74 17.26 -1.51 14.65
CA VAL A 74 17.55 -0.07 14.67
C VAL A 74 16.65 0.64 15.69
N SER A 75 15.36 0.29 15.72
CA SER A 75 14.38 0.87 16.65
C SER A 75 14.68 0.55 18.12
N MET A 76 15.28 -0.62 18.42
CA MET A 76 15.65 -1.00 19.79
C MET A 76 16.64 -0.03 20.45
N PHE A 77 17.52 0.60 19.66
CA PHE A 77 18.51 1.55 20.18
C PHE A 77 17.99 3.00 20.21
N TYR A 78 16.80 3.26 19.67
CA TYR A 78 16.29 4.61 19.41
C TYR A 78 16.40 5.57 20.61
N TYR A 79 15.93 5.15 21.79
CA TYR A 79 15.95 5.98 23.00
C TYR A 79 17.33 6.27 23.57
N ARG A 80 18.31 5.41 23.29
CA ARG A 80 19.68 5.55 23.79
C ARG A 80 20.55 6.46 22.93
N LEU A 81 20.04 6.87 21.76
CA LEU A 81 20.79 7.63 20.78
C LEU A 81 20.66 9.15 20.99
N PRO A 82 21.72 9.93 20.68
CA PRO A 82 21.65 11.39 20.63
C PRO A 82 20.71 11.87 19.51
N PHE A 83 20.25 13.12 19.59
CA PHE A 83 19.25 13.71 18.69
C PHE A 83 19.54 13.47 17.19
N PHE A 84 20.79 13.69 16.75
CA PHE A 84 21.17 13.48 15.34
C PHE A 84 21.03 12.03 14.88
N LEU A 85 21.35 11.07 15.74
CA LEU A 85 21.21 9.65 15.45
C LEU A 85 19.75 9.19 15.54
N ARG A 86 18.88 9.86 16.32
CA ARG A 86 17.43 9.61 16.25
C ARG A 86 16.86 10.02 14.90
N LEU A 87 17.32 11.15 14.35
CA LEU A 87 16.89 11.60 13.02
C LEU A 87 17.27 10.59 11.93
N SER A 88 18.46 9.98 12.00
CA SER A 88 18.86 8.96 11.02
C SER A 88 17.98 7.71 11.09
N VAL A 89 17.52 7.30 12.28
CA VAL A 89 16.53 6.23 12.42
C VAL A 89 15.21 6.60 11.77
N ILE A 90 14.73 7.83 11.93
CA ILE A 90 13.50 8.30 11.27
C ILE A 90 13.67 8.28 9.74
N VAL A 91 14.80 8.76 9.24
CA VAL A 91 15.12 8.72 7.80
C VAL A 91 15.16 7.28 7.27
N PHE A 92 15.76 6.35 8.03
CA PHE A 92 15.74 4.93 7.70
C PHE A 92 14.32 4.39 7.54
N GLN A 93 13.40 4.76 8.44
CA GLN A 93 12.01 4.35 8.35
C GLN A 93 11.29 4.98 7.14
N ILE A 94 11.56 6.25 6.83
CA ILE A 94 11.03 6.90 5.63
C ILE A 94 11.49 6.17 4.37
N ILE A 95 12.79 5.85 4.27
CA ILE A 95 13.36 5.10 3.12
C ILE A 95 12.66 3.75 2.96
N LYS A 96 12.36 3.05 4.06
CA LYS A 96 11.62 1.78 4.01
C LYS A 96 10.23 1.94 3.41
N TYR A 97 9.46 2.94 3.83
CA TYR A 97 8.16 3.22 3.24
C TYR A 97 8.26 3.68 1.78
N LEU A 98 9.31 4.43 1.41
CA LEU A 98 9.56 4.76 0.01
C LEU A 98 9.85 3.50 -0.83
N CYS A 99 10.61 2.55 -0.31
CA CYS A 99 10.88 1.28 -0.98
C CYS A 99 9.61 0.45 -1.15
N LEU A 100 8.70 0.49 -0.18
CA LEU A 100 7.38 -0.13 -0.29
C LEU A 100 6.63 0.44 -1.50
N LEU A 101 6.54 1.77 -1.62
CA LEU A 101 5.86 2.43 -2.74
C LEU A 101 6.53 2.14 -4.09
N LEU A 102 7.86 2.21 -4.15
CA LEU A 102 8.64 1.89 -5.36
C LEU A 102 8.43 0.44 -5.80
N THR A 103 8.37 -0.50 -4.86
CA THR A 103 8.06 -1.91 -5.15
C THR A 103 6.65 -2.05 -5.74
N SER A 104 5.66 -1.33 -5.20
CA SER A 104 4.31 -1.34 -5.77
C SER A 104 4.28 -0.77 -7.18
N TRP A 105 4.89 0.40 -7.41
CA TRP A 105 4.89 1.05 -8.71
C TRP A 105 5.65 0.23 -9.76
N SER A 106 6.82 -0.31 -9.42
CA SER A 106 7.59 -1.18 -10.34
C SER A 106 6.82 -2.44 -10.74
N TRP A 107 5.89 -2.92 -9.92
CA TRP A 107 5.04 -4.05 -10.28
C TRP A 107 3.79 -3.63 -11.09
N ILE A 108 3.16 -2.51 -10.75
CA ILE A 108 1.93 -2.04 -11.40
C ILE A 108 2.21 -1.45 -12.79
N VAL A 109 3.22 -0.58 -12.91
CA VAL A 109 3.50 0.23 -14.10
C VAL A 109 3.68 -0.62 -15.38
N PRO A 110 4.45 -1.72 -15.38
CA PRO A 110 4.60 -2.56 -16.58
C PRO A 110 3.30 -3.15 -17.11
N HIS A 111 2.30 -3.36 -16.24
CA HIS A 111 0.99 -3.88 -16.60
C HIS A 111 0.04 -2.78 -17.10
N MET A 112 0.42 -1.50 -16.95
CA MET A 112 -0.32 -0.33 -17.42
C MET A 112 0.29 0.27 -18.69
N ALA A 113 0.97 -0.55 -19.49
CA ALA A 113 1.40 -0.17 -20.82
C ALA A 113 0.16 -0.07 -21.73
N PHE A 114 -0.13 1.11 -22.26
CA PHE A 114 -1.30 1.33 -23.10
C PHE A 114 -0.90 1.40 -24.57
N ASN A 115 -1.52 0.57 -25.39
CA ASN A 115 -1.66 0.86 -26.81
C ASN A 115 -3.02 1.55 -27.00
N SER A 116 -3.01 2.88 -27.10
CA SER A 116 -4.21 3.73 -27.11
C SER A 116 -5.27 3.30 -28.14
N GLN A 117 -4.84 2.75 -29.29
CA GLN A 117 -5.74 2.28 -30.34
C GLN A 117 -6.41 0.94 -30.00
N LEU A 118 -5.67 0.00 -29.41
CA LEU A 118 -6.21 -1.30 -29.03
C LEU A 118 -7.14 -1.19 -27.82
N THR A 119 -6.74 -0.44 -26.79
CA THR A 119 -7.50 -0.33 -25.54
C THR A 119 -8.88 0.26 -25.74
N PHE A 120 -9.01 1.32 -26.56
CA PHE A 120 -10.31 1.91 -26.85
C PHE A 120 -11.22 0.94 -27.61
N SER A 121 -10.67 0.25 -28.61
CA SER A 121 -11.40 -0.75 -29.40
C SER A 121 -11.89 -1.92 -28.54
N TYR A 122 -11.07 -2.41 -27.60
CA TYR A 122 -11.48 -3.44 -26.64
C TYR A 122 -12.60 -2.97 -25.73
N LEU A 123 -12.54 -1.74 -25.22
CA LEU A 123 -13.56 -1.19 -24.32
C LEU A 123 -14.90 -1.02 -25.04
N VAL A 124 -14.89 -0.50 -26.28
CA VAL A 124 -16.10 -0.38 -27.11
C VAL A 124 -16.69 -1.76 -27.40
N ASN A 125 -15.87 -2.73 -27.79
CA ASN A 125 -16.34 -4.10 -28.05
C ASN A 125 -16.90 -4.76 -26.78
N TRP A 126 -16.26 -4.58 -25.63
CA TRP A 126 -16.76 -5.10 -24.36
C TRP A 126 -18.11 -4.47 -23.97
N LEU A 127 -18.25 -3.15 -24.14
CA LEU A 127 -19.52 -2.45 -23.92
C LEU A 127 -20.61 -2.98 -24.84
N ASN A 128 -20.34 -3.08 -26.14
CA ASN A 128 -21.30 -3.59 -27.11
C ASN A 128 -21.73 -5.03 -26.79
N ASN A 129 -20.79 -5.90 -26.45
CA ASN A 129 -21.11 -7.31 -26.16
C ASN A 129 -21.84 -7.47 -24.83
N THR A 130 -21.49 -6.70 -23.80
CA THR A 130 -22.07 -6.86 -22.46
C THR A 130 -23.40 -6.14 -22.33
N VAL A 131 -23.43 -4.86 -22.70
CA VAL A 131 -24.64 -4.03 -22.64
C VAL A 131 -25.61 -4.45 -23.74
N GLY A 132 -25.12 -4.67 -24.96
CA GLY A 132 -25.96 -5.09 -26.09
C GLY A 132 -26.66 -6.42 -25.82
N ALA A 133 -25.91 -7.46 -25.41
CA ALA A 133 -26.51 -8.77 -25.11
C ALA A 133 -27.50 -8.70 -23.93
N PHE A 134 -27.26 -7.84 -22.93
CA PHE A 134 -28.18 -7.64 -21.83
C PHE A 134 -29.47 -6.94 -22.27
N VAL A 135 -29.39 -5.93 -23.12
CA VAL A 135 -30.55 -5.21 -23.69
C VAL A 135 -31.36 -6.13 -24.59
N GLU A 136 -30.70 -6.88 -25.48
CA GLU A 136 -31.33 -7.81 -26.41
C GLU A 136 -32.12 -8.90 -25.66
N ARG A 137 -31.47 -9.57 -24.70
CA ARG A 137 -32.12 -10.61 -23.88
C ARG A 137 -33.34 -10.12 -23.10
N ASN A 138 -33.30 -8.89 -22.58
CA ASN A 138 -34.44 -8.34 -21.83
C ASN A 138 -35.58 -7.86 -22.76
N THR A 139 -35.22 -7.41 -23.96
CA THR A 139 -36.19 -6.97 -24.97
C THR A 139 -36.94 -8.16 -25.58
N GLU A 140 -36.27 -9.30 -25.77
CA GLU A 140 -36.93 -10.54 -26.24
C GLU A 140 -38.02 -11.04 -25.28
N VAL A 141 -37.79 -10.91 -23.96
CA VAL A 141 -38.72 -11.43 -22.94
C VAL A 141 -39.87 -10.45 -22.66
N ASN A 142 -39.60 -9.15 -22.61
CA ASN A 142 -40.54 -8.14 -22.12
C ASN A 142 -40.87 -7.02 -23.13
N GLN A 143 -40.45 -7.17 -24.39
CA GLN A 143 -40.68 -6.22 -25.49
C GLN A 143 -40.33 -4.77 -25.10
N VAL A 144 -41.27 -3.83 -25.20
CA VAL A 144 -41.06 -2.39 -24.95
C VAL A 144 -40.68 -2.11 -23.49
N PHE A 145 -41.29 -2.82 -22.53
CA PHE A 145 -40.92 -2.69 -21.12
C PHE A 145 -39.51 -3.22 -20.84
N GLY A 146 -39.07 -4.24 -21.59
CA GLY A 146 -37.71 -4.76 -21.52
C GLY A 146 -36.63 -3.74 -21.90
N LEU A 147 -36.91 -2.90 -22.90
CA LEU A 147 -35.98 -1.86 -23.35
C LEU A 147 -35.85 -0.74 -22.31
N VAL A 148 -36.97 -0.25 -21.77
CA VAL A 148 -36.96 0.80 -20.74
C VAL A 148 -36.30 0.29 -19.44
N PHE A 149 -36.63 -0.93 -19.04
CA PHE A 149 -36.04 -1.55 -17.85
C PHE A 149 -34.53 -1.79 -18.00
N SER A 150 -34.09 -2.31 -19.14
CA SER A 150 -32.67 -2.57 -19.38
C SER A 150 -31.85 -1.28 -19.44
N ALA A 151 -32.38 -0.21 -20.05
CA ALA A 151 -31.72 1.10 -20.04
C ALA A 151 -31.57 1.65 -18.61
N ALA A 152 -32.64 1.59 -17.80
CA ALA A 152 -32.59 2.02 -16.40
C ALA A 152 -31.61 1.16 -15.57
N TRP A 153 -31.61 -0.15 -15.78
CA TRP A 153 -30.71 -1.07 -15.08
C TRP A 153 -29.24 -0.84 -15.45
N VAL A 154 -28.93 -0.69 -16.73
CA VAL A 154 -27.56 -0.39 -17.20
C VAL A 154 -27.07 0.91 -16.58
N PHE A 155 -27.91 1.95 -16.54
CA PHE A 155 -27.56 3.22 -15.90
C PHE A 155 -27.22 3.06 -14.42
N VAL A 156 -28.06 2.34 -13.66
CA VAL A 156 -27.81 2.07 -12.23
C VAL A 156 -26.52 1.27 -12.04
N VAL A 157 -26.32 0.20 -12.82
CA VAL A 157 -25.11 -0.62 -12.76
C VAL A 157 -23.87 0.19 -13.13
N SER A 158 -23.92 1.05 -14.14
CA SER A 158 -22.82 1.93 -14.51
C SER A 158 -22.44 2.89 -13.39
N ILE A 159 -23.43 3.49 -12.70
CA ILE A 159 -23.17 4.35 -11.54
C ILE A 159 -22.53 3.55 -10.40
N LEU A 160 -23.05 2.36 -10.09
CA LEU A 160 -22.50 1.51 -9.03
C LEU A 160 -21.07 1.06 -9.34
N LEU A 161 -20.80 0.65 -10.59
CA LEU A 161 -19.45 0.30 -11.03
C LEU A 161 -18.50 1.49 -10.95
N PHE A 162 -18.94 2.67 -11.39
CA PHE A 162 -18.13 3.89 -11.31
C PHE A 162 -17.79 4.25 -9.86
N ALA A 163 -18.78 4.19 -8.96
CA ALA A 163 -18.58 4.40 -7.53
C ALA A 163 -17.62 3.35 -6.92
N ALA A 164 -17.75 2.08 -7.32
CA ALA A 164 -16.87 1.01 -6.87
C ALA A 164 -15.42 1.21 -7.35
N VAL A 165 -15.21 1.67 -8.58
CA VAL A 165 -13.88 1.99 -9.11
C VAL A 165 -13.26 3.15 -8.34
N ILE A 166 -14.02 4.23 -8.09
CA ILE A 166 -13.53 5.36 -7.28
C ILE A 166 -13.16 4.89 -5.87
N ALA A 167 -14.01 4.09 -5.24
CA ALA A 167 -13.74 3.54 -3.92
C ALA A 167 -12.47 2.67 -3.93
N ALA A 168 -12.31 1.78 -4.92
CA ALA A 168 -11.13 0.95 -5.07
C ALA A 168 -9.86 1.80 -5.24
N VAL A 169 -9.92 2.85 -6.07
CA VAL A 169 -8.81 3.80 -6.25
C VAL A 169 -8.45 4.46 -4.91
N ILE A 170 -9.43 4.99 -4.17
CA ILE A 170 -9.16 5.70 -2.91
C ILE A 170 -8.61 4.75 -1.83
N PHE A 171 -9.23 3.58 -1.66
CA PHE A 171 -8.96 2.68 -0.55
C PHE A 171 -7.79 1.72 -0.81
N ALA A 172 -7.46 1.36 -2.05
CA ALA A 172 -6.37 0.44 -2.36
C ALA A 172 -5.02 0.82 -1.72
N PRO A 173 -4.48 2.05 -1.90
CA PRO A 173 -3.19 2.41 -1.29
C PRO A 173 -3.28 2.47 0.24
N ILE A 174 -4.44 2.86 0.80
CA ILE A 174 -4.67 2.92 2.24
C ILE A 174 -4.62 1.51 2.84
N ILE A 175 -5.36 0.58 2.24
CA ILE A 175 -5.39 -0.84 2.65
C ILE A 175 -3.99 -1.43 2.54
N TYR A 176 -3.28 -1.14 1.45
CA TYR A 176 -1.93 -1.65 1.23
C TYR A 176 -0.94 -1.22 2.32
N VAL A 177 -0.89 0.08 2.64
CA VAL A 177 -0.02 0.60 3.71
C VAL A 177 -0.44 0.06 5.08
N LYS A 178 -1.75 -0.06 5.34
CA LYS A 178 -2.25 -0.67 6.58
C LYS A 178 -1.85 -2.13 6.72
N LEU A 179 -1.93 -2.91 5.64
CA LEU A 179 -1.57 -4.32 5.62
C LEU A 179 -0.07 -4.50 5.86
N TYR A 180 0.77 -3.70 5.20
CA TYR A 180 2.21 -3.69 5.48
C TYR A 180 2.52 -3.27 6.93
N SER A 181 1.85 -2.25 7.45
CA SER A 181 2.00 -1.82 8.85
C SER A 181 1.60 -2.92 9.83
N ALA A 182 0.56 -3.71 9.53
CA ALA A 182 0.15 -4.86 10.34
C ALA A 182 1.21 -5.98 10.31
N LEU A 183 1.75 -6.30 9.13
CA LEU A 183 2.85 -7.26 9.00
C LEU A 183 4.08 -6.82 9.80
N GLN A 184 4.39 -5.53 9.77
CA GLN A 184 5.51 -5.00 10.53
C GLN A 184 5.27 -5.08 12.03
N ARG A 185 4.06 -4.77 12.52
CA ARG A 185 3.72 -4.94 13.96
C ARG A 185 3.85 -6.39 14.40
N LEU A 186 3.45 -7.34 13.56
CA LEU A 186 3.64 -8.77 13.84
C LEU A 186 5.14 -9.11 13.97
N TRP A 187 5.97 -8.60 13.06
CA TRP A 187 7.41 -8.79 13.11
C TRP A 187 8.05 -8.15 14.36
N ASP A 188 7.68 -6.90 14.67
CA ASP A 188 8.14 -6.18 15.86
C ASP A 188 7.75 -6.94 17.15
N TRP A 189 6.53 -7.48 17.20
CA TRP A 189 6.07 -8.32 18.31
C TRP A 189 6.94 -9.57 18.49
N VAL A 190 7.21 -10.31 17.41
CA VAL A 190 8.08 -11.51 17.45
C VAL A 190 9.46 -11.16 18.00
N ILE A 191 10.10 -10.11 17.47
CA ILE A 191 11.43 -9.69 17.91
C ILE A 191 11.43 -9.22 19.37
N SER A 192 10.40 -8.45 19.78
CA SER A 192 10.27 -8.01 21.17
C SER A 192 10.20 -9.21 22.13
N ARG A 193 9.47 -10.26 21.77
CA ARG A 193 9.32 -11.48 22.59
C ARG A 193 10.62 -12.26 22.69
N ILE A 194 11.33 -12.42 21.57
CA ILE A 194 12.64 -13.08 21.53
C ILE A 194 13.65 -12.32 22.39
N SER A 195 13.69 -10.98 22.28
CA SER A 195 14.61 -10.15 23.07
C SER A 195 14.32 -10.20 24.59
N ALA A 196 13.05 -10.33 24.98
CA ALA A 196 12.66 -10.48 26.38
C ALA A 196 13.08 -11.84 26.94
N TRP A 197 12.87 -12.92 26.16
CA TRP A 197 13.30 -14.27 26.53
C TRP A 197 14.82 -14.35 26.72
N LEU A 198 15.59 -13.79 25.78
CA LEU A 198 17.06 -13.75 25.88
C LEU A 198 17.52 -13.01 27.14
N ARG A 199 16.93 -11.85 27.45
CA ARG A 199 17.28 -11.08 28.67
C ARG A 199 17.02 -11.86 29.95
N HIS A 200 15.91 -12.60 30.01
CA HIS A 200 15.59 -13.45 31.15
C HIS A 200 16.66 -14.54 31.34
N ASP A 201 17.00 -15.28 30.29
CA ASP A 201 17.99 -16.36 30.37
C ASP A 201 19.39 -15.88 30.78
N PHE A 202 19.82 -14.71 30.28
CA PHE A 202 21.10 -14.12 30.69
C PHE A 202 21.09 -13.71 32.17
N SER A 203 19.98 -13.18 32.67
CA SER A 203 19.85 -12.77 34.08
C SER A 203 19.91 -13.97 35.05
N VAL A 204 19.29 -15.09 34.68
CA VAL A 204 19.29 -16.33 35.47
C VAL A 204 20.70 -16.95 35.51
N ARG A 205 21.40 -16.98 34.37
CA ARG A 205 22.79 -17.48 34.33
C ARG A 205 23.77 -16.63 35.12
N GLN A 206 23.56 -15.31 35.22
CA GLN A 206 24.40 -14.46 36.06
C GLN A 206 24.19 -14.75 37.55
N HIS A 207 22.95 -14.97 38.00
CA HIS A 207 22.68 -15.30 39.41
C HIS A 207 23.27 -16.66 39.80
N GLN A 208 23.26 -17.65 38.90
CA GLN A 208 23.87 -18.96 39.16
C GLN A 208 25.41 -18.96 39.18
N ARG A 209 26.08 -17.94 38.62
CA ARG A 209 27.55 -17.83 38.67
C ARG A 209 28.06 -17.15 39.95
N HIS A 210 27.17 -16.52 40.71
CA HIS A 210 27.50 -15.80 41.94
C HIS A 210 26.99 -16.49 43.22
N ALA A 211 26.35 -17.66 43.08
CA ALA A 211 25.98 -18.55 44.17
C ALA A 211 26.95 -19.74 44.22
#